data_AF-A0A4R2HA84-F1
#
_entry.id   AF-A0A4R2HA84-F1
#
_cell.length_a   1.000
_cell.length_b   1.000
_cell.length_c   1.000
_cell.angle_alpha   90.00
_cell.angle_beta   90.00
_cell.angle_gamma   90.00
#
_symmetry.space_group_name_H-M   'P 1'
#
loop_
_entity.id
_entity.type
_entity.pdbx_description
1 polymer ?
#
loop_
_entity_poly.entity_id
_entity_poly.type
_entity_poly.pdbx_seq_one_letter_code
_entity_poly.pdbx_strand_id
1 'polypeptide(L)' 'MSFPPRRRVRLWFGRHLIADYIGEPASADRHEAAMRRRFPGLEITNEPLRTSDYNPADLHR' A
#
# COMPACT_ATOMS: atom_id res chain seq x y z
N MET A 1 0.34 6.91 22.71
CA MET A 1 0.73 5.76 21.86
C MET A 1 0.86 6.27 20.43
N SER A 2 2.06 6.27 19.87
CA SER A 2 2.26 6.58 18.45
C SER A 2 1.93 5.30 17.67
N PHE A 3 0.85 5.31 16.89
CA PHE A 3 0.58 4.17 15.99
C PHE A 3 1.69 4.12 14.96
N PRO A 4 2.24 2.94 14.63
CA PRO A 4 3.24 2.84 13.59
C PRO A 4 2.67 3.44 12.30
N PRO A 5 3.47 4.22 11.55
CA PRO A 5 2.98 4.83 10.32
C PRO A 5 2.49 3.73 9.39
N ARG A 6 1.24 3.88 8.90
CA ARG A 6 0.66 2.96 7.91
C ARG A 6 1.58 2.89 6.69
N ARG A 7 1.51 1.79 5.96
CA ARG A 7 2.22 1.61 4.69
C ARG A 7 1.21 1.45 3.56
N ARG A 8 1.58 1.93 2.38
CA ARG A 8 0.83 1.83 1.14
C ARG A 8 1.57 0.89 0.19
N VAL A 9 0.92 -0.22 -0.14
CA VAL A 9 1.40 -1.20 -1.12
C VAL A 9 0.63 -0.99 -2.41
N ARG A 10 1.34 -0.75 -3.51
CA ARG A 10 0.75 -0.55 -4.85
C ARG A 10 1.28 -1.59 -5.81
N LEU A 11 0.37 -2.13 -6.62
CA LEU A 11 0.68 -3.08 -7.69
C LEU A 11 0.50 -2.39 -9.04
N TRP A 12 1.51 -2.47 -9.88
CA TRP A 12 1.57 -1.77 -11.15
C TRP A 12 1.80 -2.73 -12.30
N PHE A 13 1.07 -2.51 -13.39
CA PHE A 13 1.36 -3.08 -14.70
C PHE A 13 1.84 -1.96 -15.61
N GLY A 14 3.17 -1.83 -15.71
CA GLY A 14 3.80 -0.65 -16.27
C GLY A 14 3.36 0.61 -15.52
N ARG A 15 2.67 1.53 -16.20
CA ARG A 15 2.20 2.80 -15.61
C ARG A 15 0.79 2.71 -15.01
N HIS A 16 0.13 1.55 -15.11
CA HIS A 16 -1.24 1.38 -14.67
C HIS A 16 -1.30 0.77 -13.26
N LEU A 17 -1.98 1.45 -12.35
CA LEU A 17 -2.23 0.96 -10.99
C LEU A 17 -3.35 -0.09 -11.03
N ILE A 18 -3.06 -1.31 -10.60
CA ILE A 18 -4.04 -2.40 -10.56
C ILE A 18 -4.66 -2.52 -9.17
N ALA A 19 -3.85 -2.36 -8.13
CA ALA A 19 -4.32 -2.48 -6.75
C ALA A 19 -3.57 -1.53 -5.83
N ASP A 20 -4.30 -1.01 -4.85
CA ASP A 20 -3.81 -0.14 -3.79
C ASP A 20 -4.26 -0.68 -2.43
N TYR A 21 -3.30 -0.94 -1.55
CA TYR A 21 -3.55 -1.47 -0.22
C TYR A 21 -2.87 -0.59 0.83
N ILE A 22 -3.63 -0.11 1.81
CA ILE A 22 -3.11 0.63 2.96
C ILE A 22 -3.34 -0.18 4.22
N GLY A 23 -2.27 -0.40 4.98
CA GLY A 23 -2.34 -1.20 6.20
C GLY A 23 -1.22 -0.91 7.17
N GLU A 24 -1.24 -1.60 8.30
CA GLU A 24 -0.11 -1.59 9.23
C GLU A 24 1.13 -2.23 8.60
N PRO A 25 2.34 -1.88 9.05
CA PRO A 25 3.58 -2.37 8.44
C PRO A 25 3.63 -3.89 8.29
N ALA A 26 3.28 -4.64 9.34
CA ALA A 26 3.30 -6.10 9.30
C ALA A 26 2.30 -6.70 8.30
N SER A 27 1.16 -6.05 8.08
CA SER A 27 0.15 -6.49 7.10
C SER A 27 0.55 -6.10 5.68
N ALA A 28 1.13 -4.91 5.49
CA ALA A 28 1.69 -4.46 4.21
C ALA A 28 2.82 -5.40 3.73
N ASP A 29 3.75 -5.77 4.61
CA ASP A 29 4.87 -6.64 4.26
C ASP A 29 4.39 -8.05 3.87
N ARG A 30 3.40 -8.58 4.58
CA ARG A 30 2.76 -9.86 4.20
C ARG A 30 2.02 -9.75 2.87
N HIS A 31 1.34 -8.64 2.62
CA HIS A 31 0.61 -8.40 1.38
C HIS A 31 1.57 -8.33 0.19
N GLU A 32 2.65 -7.56 0.30
CA GLU A 32 3.72 -7.47 -0.70
C GLU A 32 4.29 -8.85 -1.02
N ALA A 33 4.70 -9.61 -0.01
CA ALA A 33 5.29 -10.93 -0.21
C ALA A 33 4.34 -11.91 -0.92
N ALA A 34 3.06 -11.90 -0.54
CA ALA A 34 2.04 -12.72 -1.19
C ALA A 34 1.82 -12.31 -2.66
N MET A 35 1.80 -11.01 -2.96
CA MET A 35 1.60 -10.49 -4.30
C MET A 35 2.83 -10.75 -5.19
N ARG A 36 4.05 -10.52 -4.68
CA ARG A 36 5.30 -10.86 -5.38
C ARG A 36 5.38 -12.33 -5.76
N ARG A 37 4.93 -13.22 -4.87
CA ARG A 37 4.88 -14.66 -5.14
C ARG A 37 3.88 -15.05 -6.23
N ARG A 38 2.72 -14.37 -6.29
CA ARG A 38 1.65 -14.69 -7.24
C ARG A 38 1.84 -14.00 -8.60
N PHE A 39 2.48 -12.85 -8.62
CA PHE A 39 2.61 -11.99 -9.81
C PHE A 39 4.06 -11.51 -10.00
N PRO A 40 4.98 -12.38 -10.41
CA PRO A 40 6.40 -12.04 -10.53
C PRO A 40 6.71 -10.98 -11.59
N GLY A 41 5.78 -10.72 -12.53
CA GLY A 41 5.94 -9.71 -13.59
C GLY A 41 5.36 -8.34 -13.27
N LEU A 42 4.75 -8.15 -12.09
CA LEU A 42 4.22 -6.85 -11.67
C LEU A 42 5.24 -6.08 -10.86
N GLU A 43 5.28 -4.77 -11.06
CA GLU A 43 6.02 -3.88 -10.16
C GLU A 43 5.18 -3.68 -8.89
N ILE A 44 5.82 -3.86 -7.73
CA ILE A 44 5.17 -3.75 -6.43
C ILE A 44 6.00 -2.81 -5.57
N THR A 45 5.36 -1.74 -5.11
CA THR A 45 5.97 -0.71 -4.25
C THR A 45 5.33 -0.76 -2.86
N ASN A 46 6.13 -0.67 -1.80
CA ASN A 46 5.67 -0.66 -0.41
C ASN A 46 6.31 0.55 0.30
N GLU A 47 5.53 1.61 0.46
CA GLU A 47 6.02 2.91 0.93
C GLU A 47 5.34 3.32 2.25
N PRO A 48 6.06 3.95 3.18
CA PRO A 48 5.45 4.49 4.39
C PRO A 48 4.48 5.62 4.01
N LEU A 49 3.23 5.48 4.42
CA LEU A 49 2.20 6.50 4.25
C LEU A 49 2.46 7.60 5.29
N ARG A 50 2.92 8.75 4.83
CA ARG A 50 3.06 9.91 5.72
C ARG A 50 1.66 10.40 6.08
N THR A 51 1.41 10.55 7.38
CA THR A 51 0.12 11.01 7.96
C THR A 51 -0.44 12.30 7.31
N SER A 52 0.40 13.10 6.65
CA SER A 52 0.00 14.32 5.95
C SER A 52 -0.90 14.11 4.72
N ASP A 53 -1.12 12.87 4.26
CA ASP A 53 -2.01 12.55 3.12
C ASP A 53 -3.44 12.18 3.56
N TYR A 54 -3.72 12.11 4.87
CA TYR A 54 -5.09 11.94 5.35
C TYR A 54 -5.85 13.26 5.18
N ASN A 55 -6.56 13.40 4.07
CA ASN A 55 -7.61 14.40 3.96
C ASN A 55 -8.90 13.80 4.56
N PRO A 56 -9.42 14.32 5.69
CA PRO A 56 -10.67 13.83 6.28
C PRO A 56 -11.89 13.93 5.33
N ALA A 57 -11.77 14.64 4.21
CA ALA A 57 -12.81 14.73 3.18
C ALA A 57 -13.03 13.44 2.36
N ASP A 58 -12.11 12.47 2.39
CA ASP A 58 -12.24 11.21 1.63
C ASP A 58 -13.27 10.23 2.25
N LEU A 59 -13.77 10.53 3.46
CA LEU A 59 -14.77 9.72 4.15
C LEU A 59 -16.20 9.94 3.64
N HIS A 60 -16.43 10.97 2.82
CA HIS A 60 -17.78 11.45 2.45
C HIS A 60 -18.19 11.19 0.99
N ARG A 61 -17.46 10.37 0.23
CA ARG A 61 -17.81 10.03 -1.17
C ARG A 61 -17.98 8.53 -1.35
#